data_AF-A0A6A5VTJ4-F1
#
_entry.id   AF-A0A6A5VTJ4-F1
#
_cell.length_a   1.000
_cell.length_b   1.000
_cell.length_c   1.000
_cell.angle_alpha   90.00
_cell.angle_beta   90.00
_cell.angle_gamma   90.00
#
_symmetry.space_group_name_H-M   'P 1'
#
loop_
_entity.id
_entity.type
_entity.pdbx_description
1 polymer ?
#
loop_
_entity_poly.entity_id
_entity_poly.type
_entity_poly.pdbx_seq_one_letter_code
_entity_poly.pdbx_strand_id
1 'polypeptide(L)'
;RRQLNQTQKKSYIDAVLCLTTKTAKSGIDGTINRFDDYQAVHSDQTPNIHWVGHFTIWHRYFTATYEKALRDECGYTGAQPYWDWSLDAEPQNPTSTRAFDSEVFAAYLGFGGNGPKETPTAEQNPLNITGGTGGGCVQTGPFAAPNFYVNIPEKDCLRRDFIPWIINGFADPKLVAKVLEQPDYTSFARELEGSPSLDFMNIHGSGHFGVGGVLGQIGNAANSPADPLFYLHHGNLDHIFWMWQQKDLEARLNHVGRPVVPFDYSGTNVTLDFTINMGNLAGNATSKDLLNTQGETLCYTYAS
;
A
#
# COMPACT_ATOMS: atom_id res chain seq x y z
N ARG A 1 2.79 5.07 -18.92
CA ARG A 1 3.00 3.83 -19.73
C ARG A 1 3.52 2.75 -18.78
N ARG A 2 3.02 1.51 -18.86
CA ARG A 2 3.52 0.40 -18.03
C ARG A 2 4.89 -0.06 -18.55
N GLN A 3 5.88 -0.20 -17.66
CA GLN A 3 7.30 -0.28 -18.05
C GLN A 3 7.94 -1.68 -17.91
N LEU A 4 7.46 -2.51 -16.97
CA LEU A 4 8.08 -3.82 -16.75
C LEU A 4 7.76 -4.81 -17.89
N ASN A 5 8.80 -5.48 -18.39
CA ASN A 5 8.65 -6.61 -19.30
C ASN A 5 8.23 -7.89 -18.55
N GLN A 6 7.93 -8.96 -19.29
CA GLN A 6 7.43 -10.21 -18.72
C GLN A 6 8.41 -10.86 -17.74
N THR A 7 9.71 -10.88 -18.07
CA THR A 7 10.76 -11.44 -17.20
C THR A 7 10.89 -10.65 -15.90
N GLN A 8 10.83 -9.32 -15.96
CA GLN A 8 10.90 -8.46 -14.78
C GLN A 8 9.68 -8.66 -13.87
N LYS A 9 8.46 -8.73 -14.42
CA LYS A 9 7.24 -9.04 -13.65
C LYS A 9 7.37 -10.37 -12.93
N LYS A 10 7.79 -11.41 -13.65
CA LYS A 10 7.99 -12.74 -13.07
C LYS A 10 9.07 -12.73 -11.99
N SER A 11 10.20 -12.06 -12.22
CA SER A 11 11.28 -11.97 -11.22
C SER A 11 10.84 -11.29 -9.92
N TYR A 12 9.98 -10.27 -9.98
CA TYR A 12 9.41 -9.65 -8.78
C TYR A 12 8.48 -10.61 -8.04
N ILE A 13 7.53 -11.23 -8.76
CA ILE A 13 6.58 -12.21 -8.19
C ILE A 13 7.32 -13.37 -7.50
N ASP A 14 8.34 -13.92 -8.16
CA ASP A 14 9.13 -15.02 -7.61
C ASP A 14 9.87 -14.60 -6.33
N ALA A 15 10.34 -13.36 -6.24
CA ALA A 15 10.97 -12.82 -5.04
C ALA A 15 9.96 -12.63 -3.88
N VAL A 16 8.74 -12.17 -4.18
CA VAL A 16 7.66 -12.09 -3.18
C VAL A 16 7.34 -13.47 -2.61
N LEU A 17 7.13 -14.46 -3.48
CA LEU A 17 6.90 -15.85 -3.05
C LEU A 17 8.09 -16.40 -2.27
N CYS A 18 9.32 -16.02 -2.63
CA CYS A 18 10.48 -16.41 -1.86
C CYS A 18 10.45 -15.90 -0.40
N LEU A 19 9.91 -14.71 -0.11
CA LEU A 19 9.77 -14.22 1.26
C LEU A 19 8.85 -15.11 2.11
N THR A 20 7.89 -15.81 1.51
CA THR A 20 7.04 -16.77 2.25
C THR A 20 7.79 -18.02 2.69
N THR A 21 9.01 -18.23 2.19
CA THR A 21 9.88 -19.35 2.55
C THR A 21 10.95 -19.00 3.59
N LYS A 22 11.16 -17.70 3.86
CA LYS A 22 12.17 -17.25 4.83
C LYS A 22 11.57 -17.25 6.23
N THR A 23 12.39 -17.58 7.21
CA THR A 23 12.01 -17.56 8.62
C THR A 23 11.60 -16.15 9.05
N ALA A 24 10.47 -16.05 9.76
CA ALA A 24 10.03 -14.82 10.41
C ALA A 24 11.12 -14.25 11.35
N LYS A 25 11.22 -12.92 11.42
CA LYS A 25 12.25 -12.24 12.24
C LYS A 25 11.75 -11.07 13.09
N SER A 26 10.48 -10.68 12.97
CA SER A 26 9.90 -9.58 13.76
C SER A 26 9.86 -9.89 15.24
N GLY A 27 9.64 -11.16 15.60
CA GLY A 27 9.31 -11.57 16.97
C GLY A 27 7.85 -11.29 17.37
N ILE A 28 6.97 -10.97 16.42
CA ILE A 28 5.53 -10.78 16.67
C ILE A 28 4.81 -12.14 16.59
N ASP A 29 3.91 -12.39 17.54
CA ASP A 29 3.16 -13.65 17.59
C ASP A 29 2.34 -13.90 16.33
N GLY A 30 2.32 -15.15 15.86
CA GLY A 30 1.58 -15.59 14.67
C GLY A 30 2.32 -15.45 13.35
N THR A 31 3.46 -14.76 13.29
CA THR A 31 4.29 -14.72 12.06
C THR A 31 4.94 -16.07 11.78
N ILE A 32 4.76 -16.59 10.56
CA ILE A 32 5.38 -17.85 10.13
C ILE A 32 6.60 -17.59 9.25
N ASN A 33 6.53 -16.57 8.39
CA ASN A 33 7.58 -16.28 7.41
C ASN A 33 7.89 -14.76 7.29
N ARG A 34 8.87 -14.41 6.44
CA ARG A 34 9.23 -12.99 6.22
C ARG A 34 8.16 -12.17 5.54
N PHE A 35 7.29 -12.74 4.72
CA PHE A 35 6.18 -11.96 4.20
C PHE A 35 5.21 -11.58 5.33
N ASP A 36 4.91 -12.54 6.22
CA ASP A 36 4.02 -12.32 7.36
C ASP A 36 4.54 -11.23 8.29
N ASP A 37 5.85 -11.13 8.55
CA ASP A 37 6.24 -10.08 9.50
C ASP A 37 6.09 -8.65 8.98
N TYR A 38 6.03 -8.41 7.66
CA TYR A 38 5.64 -7.08 7.19
C TYR A 38 4.18 -6.79 7.51
N GLN A 39 3.27 -7.76 7.30
CA GLN A 39 1.89 -7.65 7.74
C GLN A 39 1.81 -7.41 9.25
N ALA A 40 2.57 -8.16 10.05
CA ALA A 40 2.53 -8.08 11.49
C ALA A 40 3.03 -6.74 12.03
N VAL A 41 4.17 -6.23 11.54
CA VAL A 41 4.71 -4.92 11.95
C VAL A 41 3.74 -3.79 11.59
N HIS A 42 3.15 -3.85 10.40
CA HIS A 42 2.13 -2.86 10.01
C HIS A 42 0.89 -2.94 10.91
N SER A 43 0.40 -4.15 11.19
CA SER A 43 -0.77 -4.37 12.03
C SER A 43 -0.54 -3.87 13.47
N ASP A 44 0.60 -4.21 14.06
CA ASP A 44 1.02 -3.76 15.40
C ASP A 44 1.12 -2.23 15.50
N GLN A 45 1.67 -1.58 14.46
CA GLN A 45 1.88 -0.14 14.44
C GLN A 45 0.69 0.66 13.89
N THR A 46 -0.33 0.01 13.30
CA THR A 46 -1.50 0.64 12.68
C THR A 46 -2.13 1.76 13.53
N PRO A 47 -2.31 1.60 14.86
CA PRO A 47 -2.86 2.66 15.70
C PRO A 47 -2.04 3.95 15.73
N ASN A 48 -0.77 3.92 15.32
CA ASN A 48 0.17 5.03 15.43
C ASN A 48 0.72 5.51 14.08
N ILE A 49 0.41 4.85 12.96
CA ILE A 49 1.00 5.17 11.63
C ILE A 49 -0.02 5.74 10.63
N HIS A 50 -1.32 5.74 10.95
CA HIS A 50 -2.39 6.31 10.12
C HIS A 50 -3.04 7.53 10.79
N TRP A 51 -3.43 8.51 9.99
CA TRP A 51 -3.94 9.82 10.37
C TRP A 51 -2.98 10.65 11.23
N VAL A 52 -1.69 10.39 11.04
CA VAL A 52 -0.55 11.03 11.73
C VAL A 52 0.37 11.74 10.75
N GLY A 53 1.32 12.51 11.27
CA GLY A 53 2.27 13.26 10.46
C GLY A 53 3.36 12.45 9.77
N HIS A 54 3.67 11.27 10.29
CA HIS A 54 4.69 10.40 9.70
C HIS A 54 4.09 9.33 8.78
N PHE A 55 2.77 9.36 8.48
CA PHE A 55 2.09 8.37 7.63
C PHE A 55 2.83 8.11 6.32
N THR A 56 3.02 9.15 5.49
CA THR A 56 3.63 9.00 4.17
C THR A 56 5.09 8.55 4.26
N ILE A 57 5.83 9.08 5.24
CA ILE A 57 7.26 8.82 5.43
C ILE A 57 7.49 7.40 5.99
N TRP A 58 6.62 6.94 6.90
CA TRP A 58 6.63 5.59 7.44
C TRP A 58 6.39 4.57 6.34
N HIS A 59 5.38 4.80 5.48
CA HIS A 59 5.05 3.89 4.37
C HIS A 59 6.13 3.86 3.27
N ARG A 60 6.80 5.00 3.02
CA ARG A 60 8.02 5.04 2.21
C ARG A 60 9.10 4.11 2.78
N TYR A 61 9.41 4.22 4.07
CA TYR A 61 10.44 3.40 4.69
C TYR A 61 10.03 1.92 4.76
N PHE A 62 8.77 1.63 5.05
CA PHE A 62 8.21 0.28 5.03
C PHE A 62 8.35 -0.38 3.65
N THR A 63 8.02 0.36 2.58
CA THR A 63 8.15 -0.14 1.21
C THR A 63 9.63 -0.32 0.80
N ALA A 64 10.51 0.60 1.17
CA ALA A 64 11.95 0.49 0.90
C ALA A 64 12.59 -0.69 1.65
N THR A 65 12.20 -0.93 2.90
CA THR A 65 12.70 -2.08 3.67
C THR A 65 12.16 -3.39 3.13
N TYR A 66 10.92 -3.43 2.62
CA TYR A 66 10.37 -4.56 1.88
C TYR A 66 11.18 -4.86 0.61
N GLU A 67 11.45 -3.86 -0.22
CA GLU A 67 12.31 -4.01 -1.40
C GLU A 67 13.69 -4.54 -1.02
N LYS A 68 14.29 -4.01 0.05
CA LYS A 68 15.59 -4.47 0.56
C LYS A 68 15.56 -5.96 0.92
N ALA A 69 14.51 -6.46 1.57
CA ALA A 69 14.38 -7.89 1.86
C ALA A 69 14.24 -8.74 0.58
N LEU A 70 13.48 -8.27 -0.41
CA LEU A 70 13.41 -8.96 -1.71
C LEU A 70 14.80 -9.09 -2.35
N ARG A 71 15.61 -8.03 -2.29
CA ARG A 71 16.96 -8.00 -2.87
C ARG A 71 17.94 -8.88 -2.08
N ASP A 72 18.05 -8.66 -0.79
CA ASP A 72 19.08 -9.26 0.05
C ASP A 72 18.78 -10.73 0.39
N GLU A 73 17.52 -11.07 0.61
CA GLU A 73 17.12 -12.40 1.09
C GLU A 73 16.66 -13.31 -0.07
N CYS A 74 16.17 -12.73 -1.16
CA CYS A 74 15.57 -13.44 -2.29
C CYS A 74 16.24 -13.18 -3.65
N GLY A 75 17.35 -12.43 -3.68
CA GLY A 75 18.15 -12.22 -4.90
C GLY A 75 17.44 -11.40 -5.97
N TYR A 76 16.41 -10.62 -5.61
CA TYR A 76 15.75 -9.72 -6.54
C TYR A 76 16.74 -8.63 -7.00
N THR A 77 16.80 -8.36 -8.30
CA THR A 77 17.72 -7.36 -8.88
C THR A 77 16.99 -6.16 -9.47
N GLY A 78 15.70 -6.28 -9.75
CA GLY A 78 14.86 -5.17 -10.22
C GLY A 78 14.51 -4.17 -9.11
N ALA A 79 13.83 -3.08 -9.47
CA ALA A 79 13.34 -2.08 -8.53
C ALA A 79 11.93 -2.40 -8.02
N GLN A 80 11.52 -1.80 -6.90
CA GLN A 80 10.14 -1.88 -6.42
C GLN A 80 9.16 -1.33 -7.48
N PRO A 81 8.24 -2.14 -8.02
CA PRO A 81 7.22 -1.67 -8.93
C PRO A 81 6.12 -0.90 -8.17
N TYR A 82 5.41 -0.05 -8.91
CA TYR A 82 4.20 0.61 -8.44
C TYR A 82 3.04 0.37 -9.42
N TRP A 83 1.81 0.48 -8.91
CA TRP A 83 0.59 0.40 -9.71
C TRP A 83 -0.07 1.78 -9.79
N ASP A 84 0.00 2.39 -10.98
CA ASP A 84 -0.73 3.63 -11.28
C ASP A 84 -2.19 3.32 -11.63
N TRP A 85 -3.03 3.25 -10.60
CA TRP A 85 -4.48 2.97 -10.74
C TRP A 85 -5.20 4.01 -11.60
N SER A 86 -4.67 5.24 -11.68
CA SER A 86 -5.33 6.35 -12.38
C SER A 86 -5.38 6.15 -13.90
N LEU A 87 -4.48 5.30 -14.44
CA LEU A 87 -4.49 4.87 -15.83
C LEU A 87 -5.57 3.83 -16.13
N ASP A 88 -6.00 3.09 -15.10
CA ASP A 88 -6.91 1.95 -15.22
C ASP A 88 -8.36 2.36 -14.92
N ALA A 89 -8.54 3.26 -13.96
CA ALA A 89 -9.83 3.80 -13.53
C ALA A 89 -10.64 4.45 -14.67
N GLU A 90 -11.98 4.38 -14.57
CA GLU A 90 -12.93 5.09 -15.43
C GLU A 90 -13.88 5.96 -14.58
N PRO A 91 -13.44 7.16 -14.13
CA PRO A 91 -14.24 7.99 -13.21
C PRO A 91 -15.59 8.42 -13.76
N GLN A 92 -15.75 8.44 -15.09
CA GLN A 92 -17.01 8.77 -15.76
C GLN A 92 -17.99 7.59 -15.80
N ASN A 93 -17.54 6.38 -15.44
CA ASN A 93 -18.36 5.17 -15.39
C ASN A 93 -18.11 4.40 -14.08
N PRO A 94 -18.80 4.76 -12.99
CA PRO A 94 -18.56 4.16 -11.67
C PRO A 94 -18.76 2.63 -11.62
N THR A 95 -19.56 2.06 -12.51
CA THR A 95 -19.81 0.60 -12.55
C THR A 95 -18.81 -0.15 -13.43
N SER A 96 -17.86 0.54 -14.07
CA SER A 96 -16.88 -0.10 -14.93
C SER A 96 -15.99 -1.08 -14.17
N THR A 97 -15.79 -2.26 -14.76
CA THR A 97 -14.82 -3.25 -14.28
C THR A 97 -13.47 -3.15 -14.97
N ARG A 98 -13.27 -2.19 -15.90
CA ARG A 98 -12.05 -2.07 -16.71
C ARG A 98 -10.78 -1.95 -15.86
N ALA A 99 -10.88 -1.30 -14.69
CA ALA A 99 -9.76 -1.20 -13.76
C ALA A 99 -9.20 -2.58 -13.35
N PHE A 100 -10.07 -3.59 -13.32
CA PHE A 100 -9.74 -4.97 -12.96
C PHE A 100 -9.25 -5.83 -14.14
N ASP A 101 -9.30 -5.33 -15.38
CA ASP A 101 -8.64 -5.92 -16.56
C ASP A 101 -7.15 -5.55 -16.63
N SER A 102 -6.66 -4.74 -15.68
CA SER A 102 -5.26 -4.35 -15.59
C SER A 102 -4.33 -5.55 -15.49
N GLU A 103 -3.14 -5.42 -16.07
CA GLU A 103 -2.16 -6.52 -16.09
C GLU A 103 -1.67 -6.91 -14.69
N VAL A 104 -1.87 -6.05 -13.69
CA VAL A 104 -1.60 -6.35 -12.29
C VAL A 104 -2.50 -7.47 -11.77
N PHE A 105 -3.65 -7.74 -12.39
CA PHE A 105 -4.55 -8.84 -12.01
C PHE A 105 -4.40 -10.09 -12.90
N ALA A 106 -3.45 -10.07 -13.85
CA ALA A 106 -3.24 -11.21 -14.75
C ALA A 106 -2.85 -12.49 -14.01
N ALA A 107 -3.34 -13.63 -14.48
CA ALA A 107 -3.20 -14.93 -13.81
C ALA A 107 -1.78 -15.54 -13.82
N TYR A 108 -0.82 -14.96 -14.54
CA TYR A 108 0.56 -15.48 -14.60
C TYR A 108 1.62 -14.42 -14.31
N LEU A 109 1.51 -13.25 -14.94
CA LEU A 109 2.46 -12.13 -14.77
C LEU A 109 1.91 -11.02 -13.87
N GLY A 110 0.81 -11.28 -13.17
CA GLY A 110 0.18 -10.38 -12.20
C GLY A 110 -0.06 -11.08 -10.87
N PHE A 111 -0.93 -10.50 -10.06
CA PHE A 111 -1.17 -10.84 -8.67
C PHE A 111 -2.44 -11.68 -8.47
N GLY A 112 -3.03 -12.19 -9.55
CA GLY A 112 -4.32 -12.86 -9.53
C GLY A 112 -5.50 -11.89 -9.52
N GLY A 113 -6.68 -12.39 -9.84
CA GLY A 113 -7.91 -11.58 -9.93
C GLY A 113 -8.71 -11.55 -8.63
N ASN A 114 -10.03 -11.54 -8.78
CA ASN A 114 -11.00 -11.50 -7.70
C ASN A 114 -11.24 -12.90 -7.08
N GLY A 115 -11.93 -12.93 -5.94
CA GLY A 115 -12.55 -14.14 -5.41
C GLY A 115 -13.99 -14.34 -5.89
N PRO A 116 -14.59 -15.53 -5.64
CA PRO A 116 -16.03 -15.73 -5.85
C PRO A 116 -16.83 -14.78 -4.96
N LYS A 117 -18.04 -14.43 -5.41
CA LYS A 117 -18.91 -13.51 -4.67
C LYS A 117 -19.31 -14.11 -3.32
N GLU A 118 -19.07 -13.34 -2.26
CA GLU A 118 -19.56 -13.60 -0.91
C GLU A 118 -20.34 -12.38 -0.40
N THR A 119 -21.26 -12.64 0.53
CA THR A 119 -22.07 -11.60 1.16
C THR A 119 -21.54 -11.38 2.58
N PRO A 120 -20.98 -10.21 2.90
CA PRO A 120 -20.50 -9.93 4.24
C PRO A 120 -21.65 -9.81 5.24
N THR A 121 -21.40 -10.15 6.50
CA THR A 121 -22.32 -9.81 7.60
C THR A 121 -22.27 -8.31 7.91
N ALA A 122 -23.21 -7.82 8.71
CA ALA A 122 -23.22 -6.42 9.14
C ALA A 122 -21.97 -6.07 9.97
N GLU A 123 -21.50 -7.03 10.79
CA GLU A 123 -20.29 -6.89 11.61
C GLU A 123 -19.02 -6.80 10.75
N GLN A 124 -18.99 -7.53 9.63
CA GLN A 124 -17.87 -7.48 8.68
C GLN A 124 -17.89 -6.19 7.84
N ASN A 125 -19.04 -5.52 7.70
CA ASN A 125 -19.21 -4.33 6.86
C ASN A 125 -19.61 -3.07 7.65
N PRO A 126 -18.80 -2.61 8.63
CA PRO A 126 -19.15 -1.45 9.45
C PRO A 126 -19.24 -0.14 8.65
N LEU A 127 -18.58 -0.07 7.49
CA LEU A 127 -18.60 1.09 6.58
C LEU A 127 -19.73 1.04 5.54
N ASN A 128 -20.57 0.00 5.58
CA ASN A 128 -21.68 -0.19 4.63
C ASN A 128 -21.25 -0.08 3.15
N ILE A 129 -20.08 -0.65 2.81
CA ILE A 129 -19.59 -0.72 1.44
C ILE A 129 -20.51 -1.66 0.65
N THR A 130 -20.93 -1.20 -0.53
CA THR A 130 -21.80 -1.97 -1.44
C THR A 130 -21.12 -2.19 -2.79
N GLY A 131 -21.71 -3.00 -3.66
CA GLY A 131 -21.19 -3.22 -5.02
C GLY A 131 -19.98 -4.17 -5.10
N GLY A 132 -19.68 -4.90 -4.03
CA GLY A 132 -18.71 -6.01 -4.04
C GLY A 132 -19.04 -7.04 -5.10
N THR A 133 -18.03 -7.44 -5.86
CA THR A 133 -18.15 -8.48 -6.90
C THR A 133 -17.43 -9.76 -6.53
N GLY A 134 -16.78 -9.81 -5.36
CA GLY A 134 -16.05 -10.97 -4.85
C GLY A 134 -16.29 -11.19 -3.37
N GLY A 135 -15.22 -11.51 -2.64
CA GLY A 135 -15.21 -11.74 -1.19
C GLY A 135 -14.55 -13.04 -0.78
N GLY A 136 -14.55 -14.05 -1.67
CA GLY A 136 -13.87 -15.31 -1.42
C GLY A 136 -12.40 -15.33 -1.81
N CYS A 137 -11.81 -16.53 -1.81
CA CYS A 137 -10.42 -16.77 -2.18
C CYS A 137 -10.12 -16.35 -3.62
N VAL A 138 -8.99 -15.69 -3.85
CA VAL A 138 -8.41 -15.46 -5.17
C VAL A 138 -8.22 -16.80 -5.88
N GLN A 139 -8.75 -16.92 -7.10
CA GLN A 139 -8.86 -18.20 -7.83
C GLN A 139 -7.69 -18.48 -8.79
N THR A 140 -6.95 -17.45 -9.18
CA THR A 140 -5.89 -17.54 -10.19
C THR A 140 -4.69 -16.71 -9.77
N GLY A 141 -3.53 -16.94 -10.39
CA GLY A 141 -2.32 -16.20 -10.08
C GLY A 141 -1.37 -16.92 -9.15
N PRO A 142 -0.13 -16.40 -9.03
CA PRO A 142 0.91 -16.93 -8.15
C PRO A 142 0.51 -16.90 -6.66
N PHE A 143 -0.43 -16.03 -6.28
CA PHE A 143 -0.87 -15.85 -4.89
C PHE A 143 -2.20 -16.54 -4.56
N ALA A 144 -2.71 -17.41 -5.45
CA ALA A 144 -3.82 -18.30 -5.13
C ALA A 144 -3.32 -19.52 -4.33
N ALA A 145 -4.17 -20.09 -3.48
CA ALA A 145 -3.88 -21.33 -2.80
C ALA A 145 -3.67 -22.49 -3.81
N PRO A 146 -2.76 -23.44 -3.55
CA PRO A 146 -1.93 -23.60 -2.35
C PRO A 146 -0.58 -22.86 -2.38
N ASN A 147 -0.32 -22.03 -3.39
CA ASN A 147 1.00 -21.40 -3.57
C ASN A 147 1.28 -20.27 -2.57
N PHE A 148 0.22 -19.68 -2.01
CA PHE A 148 0.30 -18.59 -1.05
C PHE A 148 -0.85 -18.71 -0.04
N TYR A 149 -0.55 -18.36 1.21
CA TYR A 149 -1.51 -18.27 2.30
C TYR A 149 -1.26 -16.99 3.08
N VAL A 150 -2.34 -16.38 3.55
CA VAL A 150 -2.31 -15.34 4.58
C VAL A 150 -2.31 -16.07 5.92
N ASN A 151 -1.34 -15.82 6.79
CA ASN A 151 -1.18 -16.60 8.03
C ASN A 151 -1.67 -15.86 9.30
N ILE A 152 -1.90 -14.56 9.21
CA ILE A 152 -2.28 -13.69 10.33
C ILE A 152 -3.62 -13.03 10.01
N PRO A 153 -4.56 -12.95 10.99
CA PRO A 153 -4.48 -13.51 12.34
C PRO A 153 -4.63 -15.04 12.38
N GLU A 154 -5.12 -15.63 11.30
CA GLU A 154 -5.26 -17.07 11.12
C GLU A 154 -4.92 -17.46 9.68
N LYS A 155 -4.60 -18.75 9.49
CA LYS A 155 -4.24 -19.26 8.17
C LYS A 155 -5.46 -19.34 7.25
N ASP A 156 -5.44 -18.58 6.18
CA ASP A 156 -6.47 -18.56 5.14
C ASP A 156 -5.84 -18.34 3.74
N CYS A 157 -6.65 -18.47 2.69
CA CYS A 157 -6.31 -18.00 1.36
C CYS A 157 -6.28 -16.47 1.30
N LEU A 158 -5.58 -15.91 0.30
CA LEU A 158 -5.79 -14.52 -0.08
C LEU A 158 -7.21 -14.35 -0.65
N ARG A 159 -7.95 -13.36 -0.15
CA ARG A 159 -9.31 -12.99 -0.56
C ARG A 159 -9.32 -11.59 -1.13
N ARG A 160 -10.22 -11.34 -2.08
CA ARG A 160 -10.45 -10.02 -2.69
C ARG A 160 -11.94 -9.84 -2.96
N ASP A 161 -12.41 -8.60 -2.84
CA ASP A 161 -13.78 -8.19 -3.12
C ASP A 161 -13.77 -6.90 -3.92
N PHE A 162 -13.60 -7.03 -5.25
CA PHE A 162 -13.50 -5.85 -6.12
C PHE A 162 -14.74 -4.95 -6.05
N ILE A 163 -14.52 -3.65 -5.85
CA ILE A 163 -15.55 -2.60 -5.77
C ILE A 163 -15.36 -1.57 -6.90
N PRO A 164 -16.11 -1.70 -8.02
CA PRO A 164 -16.01 -0.80 -9.17
C PRO A 164 -16.13 0.69 -8.83
N TRP A 165 -17.14 1.08 -8.04
CA TRP A 165 -17.40 2.50 -7.80
C TRP A 165 -16.32 3.16 -6.94
N ILE A 166 -15.67 2.40 -6.04
CA ILE A 166 -14.55 2.90 -5.26
C ILE A 166 -13.34 3.08 -6.16
N ILE A 167 -12.89 2.05 -6.88
CA ILE A 167 -11.66 2.19 -7.68
C ILE A 167 -11.82 3.29 -8.75
N ASN A 168 -12.98 3.37 -9.42
CA ASN A 168 -13.23 4.37 -10.45
C ASN A 168 -13.34 5.79 -9.88
N GLY A 169 -13.94 5.97 -8.69
CA GLY A 169 -14.08 7.29 -8.06
C GLY A 169 -12.80 7.75 -7.35
N PHE A 170 -12.18 6.87 -6.58
CA PHE A 170 -11.09 7.22 -5.66
C PHE A 170 -9.73 7.27 -6.38
N ALA A 171 -9.57 6.56 -7.50
CA ALA A 171 -8.38 6.68 -8.35
C ALA A 171 -8.55 7.69 -9.50
N ASP A 172 -9.50 8.63 -9.40
CA ASP A 172 -9.66 9.69 -10.41
C ASP A 172 -8.36 10.51 -10.53
N PRO A 173 -7.79 10.67 -11.74
CA PRO A 173 -6.64 11.55 -11.98
C PRO A 173 -6.80 12.98 -11.44
N LYS A 174 -8.02 13.49 -11.30
CA LYS A 174 -8.30 14.80 -10.67
C LYS A 174 -7.98 14.82 -9.18
N LEU A 175 -8.19 13.71 -8.47
CA LEU A 175 -7.81 13.59 -7.05
C LEU A 175 -6.28 13.53 -6.91
N VAL A 176 -5.60 12.84 -7.83
CA VAL A 176 -4.13 12.85 -7.90
C VAL A 176 -3.60 14.27 -8.13
N ALA A 177 -4.18 15.00 -9.09
CA ALA A 177 -3.82 16.40 -9.34
C ALA A 177 -4.04 17.28 -8.10
N LYS A 178 -5.19 17.14 -7.44
CA LYS A 178 -5.52 17.87 -6.20
C LYS A 178 -4.51 17.60 -5.08
N VAL A 179 -4.08 16.35 -4.90
CA VAL A 179 -3.02 15.97 -3.94
C VAL A 179 -1.70 16.68 -4.32
N LEU A 180 -1.32 16.63 -5.59
CA LEU A 180 -0.09 17.26 -6.07
C LEU A 180 -0.09 18.80 -5.95
N GLU A 181 -1.26 19.43 -5.94
CA GLU A 181 -1.44 20.88 -5.82
C GLU A 181 -1.33 21.41 -4.39
N GLN A 182 -1.32 20.54 -3.37
CA GLN A 182 -1.27 20.99 -1.98
C GLN A 182 0.00 21.82 -1.70
N PRO A 183 -0.11 22.95 -0.97
CA PRO A 183 0.97 23.91 -0.84
C PRO A 183 2.06 23.46 0.14
N ASP A 184 1.70 22.64 1.13
CA ASP A 184 2.55 22.22 2.24
C ASP A 184 2.35 20.73 2.57
N TYR A 185 3.27 20.15 3.35
CA TYR A 185 3.26 18.73 3.69
C TYR A 185 2.01 18.33 4.49
N THR A 186 1.53 19.18 5.39
CA THR A 186 0.35 18.89 6.23
C THR A 186 -0.89 18.72 5.37
N SER A 187 -1.11 19.67 4.45
CA SER A 187 -2.22 19.65 3.51
C SER A 187 -2.08 18.48 2.51
N PHE A 188 -0.86 18.23 2.00
CA PHE A 188 -0.55 17.09 1.14
C PHE A 188 -0.89 15.76 1.80
N ALA A 189 -0.34 15.47 2.99
CA ALA A 189 -0.51 14.20 3.67
C ALA A 189 -1.98 13.95 4.05
N ARG A 190 -2.72 15.00 4.42
CA ARG A 190 -4.16 14.91 4.72
C ARG A 190 -4.99 14.61 3.46
N GLU A 191 -4.66 15.22 2.32
CA GLU A 191 -5.39 14.98 1.06
C GLU A 191 -5.05 13.60 0.46
N LEU A 192 -3.81 13.14 0.63
CA LEU A 192 -3.35 11.82 0.18
C LEU A 192 -4.11 10.68 0.88
N GLU A 193 -4.17 10.74 2.20
CA GLU A 193 -4.76 9.72 3.08
C GLU A 193 -6.28 9.88 3.24
N GLY A 194 -6.77 11.11 3.21
CA GLY A 194 -8.17 11.44 3.41
C GLY A 194 -8.66 11.32 4.86
N SER A 195 -9.99 11.34 5.00
CA SER A 195 -10.68 11.09 6.26
C SER A 195 -10.96 9.59 6.43
N PRO A 196 -11.16 9.08 7.66
CA PRO A 196 -11.62 7.71 7.91
C PRO A 196 -13.12 7.53 7.56
N SER A 197 -13.55 8.01 6.39
CA SER A 197 -14.92 7.89 5.89
C SER A 197 -14.91 7.77 4.36
N LEU A 198 -15.81 6.93 3.84
CA LEU A 198 -16.04 6.76 2.41
C LEU A 198 -16.80 7.93 1.79
N ASP A 199 -17.34 8.85 2.60
CA ASP A 199 -17.95 10.10 2.11
C ASP A 199 -16.93 11.01 1.43
N PHE A 200 -15.64 10.81 1.74
CA PHE A 200 -14.52 11.56 1.19
C PHE A 200 -13.62 10.66 0.36
N MET A 201 -13.77 10.78 -0.97
CA MET A 201 -12.88 10.10 -1.91
C MET A 201 -11.44 10.53 -1.67
N ASN A 202 -10.53 9.56 -1.60
CA ASN A 202 -9.10 9.79 -1.41
C ASN A 202 -8.30 8.69 -2.13
N ILE A 203 -7.10 9.04 -2.59
CA ILE A 203 -6.34 8.13 -3.46
C ILE A 203 -5.70 6.96 -2.71
N HIS A 204 -5.42 7.09 -1.41
CA HIS A 204 -5.00 5.97 -0.56
C HIS A 204 -6.09 4.88 -0.47
N GLY A 205 -7.33 5.26 -0.19
CA GLY A 205 -8.47 4.35 -0.11
C GLY A 205 -8.80 3.63 -1.43
N SER A 206 -8.30 4.12 -2.57
CA SER A 206 -8.60 3.56 -3.90
C SER A 206 -8.16 2.10 -4.04
N GLY A 207 -6.87 1.81 -3.91
CA GLY A 207 -6.32 0.46 -4.02
C GLY A 207 -6.75 -0.43 -2.86
N HIS A 208 -6.87 0.12 -1.66
CA HIS A 208 -7.34 -0.61 -0.48
C HIS A 208 -8.79 -1.08 -0.63
N PHE A 209 -9.76 -0.17 -0.67
CA PHE A 209 -11.18 -0.54 -0.70
C PHE A 209 -11.68 -0.91 -2.09
N GLY A 210 -11.05 -0.44 -3.16
CA GLY A 210 -11.40 -0.81 -4.54
C GLY A 210 -11.05 -2.26 -4.90
N VAL A 211 -9.99 -2.81 -4.31
CA VAL A 211 -9.55 -4.20 -4.54
C VAL A 211 -9.97 -5.12 -3.40
N GLY A 212 -9.83 -4.65 -2.16
CA GLY A 212 -10.14 -5.44 -0.97
C GLY A 212 -11.62 -5.45 -0.62
N GLY A 213 -12.35 -4.40 -0.95
CA GLY A 213 -13.74 -4.25 -0.56
C GLY A 213 -13.93 -4.51 0.94
N VAL A 214 -14.93 -5.32 1.28
CA VAL A 214 -15.25 -5.64 2.67
C VAL A 214 -14.45 -6.82 3.19
N LEU A 215 -14.28 -7.86 2.37
CA LEU A 215 -13.81 -9.18 2.79
C LEU A 215 -12.38 -9.51 2.35
N GLY A 216 -11.78 -8.69 1.50
CA GLY A 216 -10.43 -8.89 0.99
C GLY A 216 -9.35 -8.27 1.87
N GLN A 217 -8.18 -8.91 1.92
CA GLN A 217 -7.12 -8.53 2.85
C GLN A 217 -6.62 -7.10 2.65
N ILE A 218 -6.40 -6.65 1.41
CA ILE A 218 -5.93 -5.27 1.16
C ILE A 218 -6.90 -4.19 1.65
N GLY A 219 -8.19 -4.52 1.86
CA GLY A 219 -9.20 -3.60 2.41
C GLY A 219 -9.20 -3.53 3.93
N ASN A 220 -8.50 -4.45 4.61
CA ASN A 220 -8.37 -4.45 6.07
C ASN A 220 -7.29 -3.44 6.49
N ALA A 221 -7.68 -2.34 7.16
CA ALA A 221 -6.76 -1.25 7.49
C ALA A 221 -5.49 -1.70 8.22
N ALA A 222 -5.58 -2.69 9.13
CA ALA A 222 -4.42 -3.18 9.87
C ALA A 222 -3.62 -4.26 9.12
N ASN A 223 -4.32 -5.17 8.45
CA ASN A 223 -3.75 -6.36 7.83
C ASN A 223 -3.55 -6.24 6.32
N SER A 224 -3.71 -5.05 5.75
CA SER A 224 -3.63 -4.84 4.30
C SER A 224 -2.34 -5.29 3.63
N PRO A 225 -1.14 -5.28 4.27
CA PRO A 225 0.07 -5.83 3.64
C PRO A 225 0.07 -7.35 3.45
N ALA A 226 -0.94 -8.07 3.94
CA ALA A 226 -1.16 -9.47 3.64
C ALA A 226 -1.45 -9.73 2.15
N ASP A 227 -1.98 -8.73 1.43
CA ASP A 227 -2.10 -8.78 -0.02
C ASP A 227 -0.82 -8.21 -0.66
N PRO A 228 -0.08 -8.97 -1.48
CA PRO A 228 1.14 -8.46 -2.11
C PRO A 228 0.93 -7.25 -3.04
N LEU A 229 -0.30 -6.94 -3.46
CA LEU A 229 -0.62 -5.70 -4.18
C LEU A 229 -0.45 -4.44 -3.31
N PHE A 230 -0.46 -4.56 -1.98
CA PHE A 230 -0.21 -3.45 -1.05
C PHE A 230 1.06 -2.68 -1.42
N TYR A 231 2.15 -3.38 -1.70
CA TYR A 231 3.46 -2.76 -1.96
C TYR A 231 3.50 -2.03 -3.32
N LEU A 232 2.67 -2.44 -4.29
CA LEU A 232 2.52 -1.71 -5.55
C LEU A 232 1.64 -0.47 -5.36
N HIS A 233 0.62 -0.58 -4.51
CA HIS A 233 -0.23 0.53 -4.13
C HIS A 233 0.58 1.61 -3.38
N HIS A 234 1.25 1.25 -2.28
CA HIS A 234 2.10 2.19 -1.53
C HIS A 234 3.31 2.67 -2.33
N GLY A 235 3.84 1.87 -3.27
CA GLY A 235 4.83 2.33 -4.23
C GLY A 235 4.35 3.49 -5.10
N ASN A 236 3.05 3.54 -5.46
CA ASN A 236 2.48 4.63 -6.26
C ASN A 236 2.13 5.85 -5.40
N LEU A 237 1.68 5.65 -4.16
CA LEU A 237 1.52 6.75 -3.20
C LEU A 237 2.85 7.44 -2.92
N ASP A 238 3.92 6.65 -2.76
CA ASP A 238 5.26 7.20 -2.58
C ASP A 238 5.79 7.89 -3.86
N HIS A 239 5.44 7.39 -5.04
CA HIS A 239 5.71 8.08 -6.29
C HIS A 239 5.02 9.45 -6.34
N ILE A 240 3.74 9.53 -5.94
CA ILE A 240 2.99 10.79 -5.87
C ILE A 240 3.60 11.74 -4.84
N PHE A 241 4.06 11.21 -3.71
CA PHE A 241 4.79 11.99 -2.73
C PHE A 241 6.10 12.55 -3.29
N TRP A 242 6.88 11.73 -4.00
CA TRP A 242 8.09 12.18 -4.66
C TRP A 242 7.81 13.25 -5.73
N MET A 243 6.79 13.07 -6.57
CA MET A 243 6.36 14.07 -7.54
C MET A 243 5.97 15.39 -6.87
N TRP A 244 5.29 15.33 -5.72
CA TRP A 244 4.98 16.53 -4.94
C TRP A 244 6.28 17.17 -4.45
N GLN A 245 7.22 16.42 -3.85
CA GLN A 245 8.49 16.97 -3.38
C GLN A 245 9.27 17.67 -4.51
N GLN A 246 9.31 17.08 -5.71
CA GLN A 246 10.01 17.63 -6.88
C GLN A 246 9.53 19.01 -7.35
N LYS A 247 8.31 19.45 -6.99
CA LYS A 247 7.83 20.79 -7.36
C LYS A 247 8.58 21.93 -6.67
N ASP A 248 9.17 21.65 -5.50
CA ASP A 248 10.02 22.57 -4.75
C ASP A 248 10.91 21.73 -3.81
N LEU A 249 11.92 21.09 -4.40
CA LEU A 249 12.67 20.02 -3.73
C LEU A 249 13.39 20.51 -2.47
N GLU A 250 14.03 21.69 -2.53
CA GLU A 250 14.78 22.24 -1.40
C GLU A 250 13.87 22.48 -0.19
N ALA A 251 12.70 23.10 -0.39
CA ALA A 251 11.76 23.34 0.70
C ALA A 251 11.08 22.04 1.16
N ARG A 252 10.63 21.20 0.23
CA ARG A 252 9.80 20.01 0.53
C ARG A 252 10.59 18.84 1.10
N LEU A 253 11.92 18.83 1.00
CA LEU A 253 12.80 17.92 1.75
C LEU A 253 13.00 18.34 3.21
N ASN A 254 12.53 19.53 3.61
CA ASN A 254 12.67 20.06 4.97
C ASN A 254 11.31 20.35 5.62
N HIS A 255 10.22 19.80 5.08
CA HIS A 255 8.87 20.01 5.57
C HIS A 255 8.24 18.72 6.10
N VAL A 256 7.80 18.79 7.35
CA VAL A 256 6.92 17.83 8.01
C VAL A 256 5.88 18.59 8.84
N GLY A 257 4.86 17.90 9.31
CA GLY A 257 3.80 18.48 10.13
C GLY A 257 2.81 17.38 10.53
N ARG A 258 1.58 17.76 10.87
CA ARG A 258 0.51 16.88 11.40
C ARG A 258 0.88 16.20 12.73
N PRO A 259 -0.13 15.74 13.50
CA PRO A 259 0.11 15.26 14.85
C PRO A 259 0.81 13.91 14.89
N VAL A 260 1.52 13.65 15.99
CA VAL A 260 2.11 12.32 16.30
C VAL A 260 1.01 11.31 16.64
N VAL A 261 -0.04 11.76 17.32
CA VAL A 261 -1.19 10.93 17.70
C VAL A 261 -2.33 11.16 16.68
N PRO A 262 -3.00 10.10 16.19
CA PRO A 262 -4.07 10.25 15.22
C PRO A 262 -5.12 11.28 15.66
N PHE A 263 -5.45 12.21 14.76
CA PHE A 263 -6.47 13.27 14.95
C PHE A 263 -6.22 14.28 16.09
N ASP A 264 -5.13 14.21 16.85
CA ASP A 264 -4.81 15.18 17.92
C ASP A 264 -4.16 16.45 17.37
N TYR A 265 -4.91 17.23 16.58
CA TYR A 265 -4.40 18.46 15.96
C TYR A 265 -4.05 19.58 16.97
N SER A 266 -4.41 19.42 18.24
CA SER A 266 -3.97 20.28 19.35
C SER A 266 -2.65 19.82 19.98
N GLY A 267 -2.20 18.62 19.67
CA GLY A 267 -1.05 17.97 20.27
C GLY A 267 0.28 18.30 19.59
N THR A 268 1.25 17.42 19.82
CA THR A 268 2.61 17.55 19.26
C THR A 268 2.63 17.11 17.80
N ASN A 269 3.17 17.98 16.93
CA ASN A 269 3.38 17.63 15.53
C ASN A 269 4.69 16.87 15.33
N VAL A 270 4.73 16.04 14.28
CA VAL A 270 5.94 15.39 13.80
C VAL A 270 6.98 16.44 13.41
N THR A 271 8.23 16.23 13.82
CA THR A 271 9.39 17.06 13.47
C THR A 271 10.36 16.29 12.58
N LEU A 272 11.36 16.97 12.03
CA LEU A 272 12.39 16.35 11.20
C LEU A 272 13.20 15.29 11.97
N ASP A 273 13.36 15.46 13.28
CA ASP A 273 14.07 14.53 14.16
C ASP A 273 13.18 13.40 14.71
N PHE A 274 11.90 13.38 14.35
CA PHE A 274 10.99 12.32 14.77
C PHE A 274 11.51 10.97 14.29
N THR A 275 11.60 10.01 15.21
CA THR A 275 12.17 8.69 14.93
C THR A 275 11.09 7.73 14.42
N ILE A 276 11.34 7.13 13.27
CA ILE A 276 10.53 6.09 12.65
C ILE A 276 11.28 4.76 12.83
N ASN A 277 10.57 3.71 13.28
CA ASN A 277 11.11 2.38 13.50
C ASN A 277 10.32 1.33 12.72
N MET A 278 10.98 0.24 12.32
CA MET A 278 10.38 -0.88 11.60
C MET A 278 10.45 -2.17 12.42
N GLY A 279 10.44 -2.04 13.77
CA GLY A 279 10.72 -3.15 14.67
C GLY A 279 12.04 -3.85 14.31
N ASN A 280 12.03 -5.17 14.24
CA ASN A 280 13.21 -5.97 13.86
C ASN A 280 13.41 -6.11 12.34
N LEU A 281 12.62 -5.40 11.51
CA LEU A 281 12.78 -5.45 10.05
C LEU A 281 13.89 -4.55 9.54
N ALA A 282 14.08 -3.40 10.19
CA ALA A 282 15.13 -2.44 9.88
C ALA A 282 15.42 -1.53 11.08
N GLY A 283 16.57 -0.86 11.05
CA GLY A 283 16.95 0.10 12.09
C GLY A 283 16.09 1.35 12.10
N ASN A 284 16.24 2.16 13.16
CA ASN A 284 15.57 3.45 13.27
C ASN A 284 16.13 4.45 12.26
N ALA A 285 15.28 5.32 11.75
CA ALA A 285 15.65 6.46 10.91
C ALA A 285 14.81 7.68 11.31
N THR A 286 15.32 8.89 11.09
CA THR A 286 14.54 10.11 11.34
C THR A 286 13.64 10.45 10.14
N SER A 287 12.61 11.27 10.36
CA SER A 287 11.82 11.84 9.25
C SER A 287 12.73 12.51 8.22
N LYS A 288 13.76 13.24 8.68
CA LYS A 288 14.74 13.92 7.82
C LYS A 288 15.47 12.94 6.91
N ASP A 289 15.93 11.81 7.45
CA ASP A 289 16.67 10.79 6.68
C ASP A 289 15.82 10.16 5.58
N LEU A 290 14.50 10.13 5.77
CA LEU A 290 13.54 9.44 4.91
C LEU A 290 12.80 10.36 3.93
N LEU A 291 12.89 11.69 4.11
CA LEU A 291 12.31 12.65 3.16
C LEU A 291 13.02 12.63 1.80
N ASN A 292 14.32 12.37 1.76
CA ASN A 292 15.09 12.34 0.52
C ASN A 292 15.28 10.89 0.03
N THR A 293 14.63 10.53 -1.09
CA THR A 293 14.78 9.20 -1.71
C THR A 293 16.19 8.97 -2.28
N GLN A 294 16.97 10.03 -2.45
CA GLN A 294 18.35 10.01 -2.95
C GLN A 294 19.36 10.43 -1.86
N GLY A 295 19.04 10.18 -0.60
CA GLY A 295 19.89 10.45 0.56
C GLY A 295 20.86 9.31 0.91
N GLU A 296 21.30 9.26 2.16
CA GLU A 296 22.17 8.17 2.66
C GLU A 296 21.36 6.92 3.03
N THR A 297 20.19 7.11 3.64
CA THR A 297 19.31 6.01 4.10
C THR A 297 18.53 5.37 2.95
N LEU A 298 18.13 6.17 1.96
CA LEU A 298 17.38 5.74 0.78
C LEU A 298 18.16 6.14 -0.48
N CYS A 299 18.16 5.29 -1.51
CA CYS A 299 18.89 5.56 -2.76
C CYS A 299 18.11 5.05 -3.99
N TYR A 300 17.04 5.75 -4.34
CA TYR A 300 16.21 5.45 -5.52
C TYR A 300 15.53 6.69 -6.09
N THR A 301 14.98 6.54 -7.29
CA THR A 301 14.09 7.52 -7.92
C THR A 301 13.00 6.78 -8.70
N TYR A 302 11.98 7.50 -9.14
CA TYR A 302 10.93 6.97 -9.99
C TYR A 302 11.24 7.26 -11.45
N ALA A 303 10.94 6.29 -12.32
CA ALA A 303 11.11 6.44 -13.76
C ALA A 303 10.13 7.50 -14.29
N SER A 304 10.65 8.41 -15.12
CA SER A 304 9.88 9.43 -15.85
C SER A 304 8.93 8.84 -16.88
#